data_AF-A0A0N4ZHP2-F1
#
_entry.id   AF-A0A0N4ZHP2-F1
#
_cell.length_a   1.000
_cell.length_b   1.000
_cell.length_c   1.000
_cell.angle_alpha   90.00
_cell.angle_beta   90.00
_cell.angle_gamma   90.00
#
_symmetry.space_group_name_H-M   'P 1'
#
loop_
_entity.id
_entity.type
_entity.pdbx_description
1 polymer ?
#
loop_
_entity_poly.entity_id
_entity_poly.type
_entity_poly.pdbx_seq_one_letter_code
_entity_poly.pdbx_strand_id
1 'polypeptide(L)'
;MDDYESIILVKPEVYIYRIPPLVTASGHKAADWKLDSPDWTGRMRLVSKGKKLELCLDDKSTGQLYAKAPIDSLESHAIEAVVDSSRYFVLQLRSDTGKSAFVGLGFADRSDSFDLNVALQDHFRSVQKEVEIDNTPKLDLGFKEGQTITVKIGNKTTTPRPKPASSSGGVVPLLPPPPSSSNRIRNT
;
A
#
# COMPACT_ATOMS: atom_id res chain seq x y z
N MET A 1 -3.82 -19.05 16.26
CA MET A 1 -2.91 -18.03 15.71
C MET A 1 -3.81 -16.85 15.46
N ASP A 2 -3.77 -15.89 16.38
CA ASP A 2 -4.70 -14.77 16.45
C ASP A 2 -4.66 -13.97 15.15
N ASP A 3 -5.82 -13.79 14.51
CA ASP A 3 -5.97 -12.99 13.31
C ASP A 3 -5.46 -11.56 13.60
N TYR A 4 -4.29 -11.22 13.07
CA TYR A 4 -3.66 -9.92 13.28
C TYR A 4 -4.50 -8.82 12.61
N GLU A 5 -4.89 -7.83 13.41
CA GLU A 5 -5.64 -6.66 12.95
C GLU A 5 -4.71 -5.44 12.87
N SER A 6 -4.62 -4.80 11.71
CA SER A 6 -3.82 -3.59 11.51
C SER A 6 -4.62 -2.49 10.85
N ILE A 7 -4.44 -1.25 11.30
CA ILE A 7 -5.09 -0.08 10.69
C ILE A 7 -4.19 0.43 9.57
N ILE A 8 -4.68 0.37 8.34
CA ILE A 8 -3.94 0.80 7.13
C ILE A 8 -4.13 2.29 6.87
N LEU A 9 -5.37 2.77 7.00
CA LEU A 9 -5.72 4.14 6.66
C LEU A 9 -6.77 4.69 7.63
N VAL A 10 -6.60 5.94 8.05
CA VAL A 10 -7.59 6.66 8.84
C VAL A 10 -7.87 8.00 8.16
N LYS A 11 -9.14 8.28 7.89
CA LYS A 11 -9.59 9.57 7.35
C LYS A 11 -10.53 10.22 8.35
N PRO A 12 -10.15 11.37 8.96
CA PRO A 12 -10.87 11.95 10.09
C PRO A 12 -12.23 12.54 9.70
N GLU A 13 -12.45 12.79 8.41
CA GLU A 13 -13.66 13.39 7.89
C GLU A 13 -14.08 12.70 6.59
N VAL A 14 -15.22 12.05 6.64
CA VAL A 14 -15.90 11.44 5.51
C VAL A 14 -17.40 11.70 5.60
N TYR A 15 -18.05 11.69 4.45
CA TYR A 15 -19.47 11.98 4.30
C TYR A 15 -20.18 10.75 3.76
N ILE A 16 -21.32 10.40 4.36
CA ILE A 16 -22.17 9.31 3.91
C ILE A 16 -23.46 9.88 3.34
N TYR A 17 -23.83 9.40 2.16
CA TYR A 17 -25.00 9.78 1.41
C TYR A 17 -25.88 8.57 1.17
N ARG A 18 -27.19 8.76 1.24
CA ARG A 18 -28.14 7.76 0.77
C ARG A 18 -28.10 7.70 -0.76
N ILE A 19 -27.91 6.51 -1.31
CA ILE A 19 -27.97 6.30 -2.75
C ILE A 19 -29.32 5.72 -3.16
N PRO A 20 -29.88 6.17 -4.29
CA PRO A 20 -31.04 5.54 -4.87
C PRO A 20 -30.70 4.14 -5.41
N PRO A 21 -31.67 3.20 -5.43
CA PRO A 21 -31.48 1.89 -6.03
C PRO A 21 -31.14 2.04 -7.51
N LEU A 22 -30.22 1.20 -7.99
CA LEU A 22 -29.71 1.27 -9.35
C LEU A 22 -30.84 1.07 -10.38
N VAL A 23 -31.20 2.14 -11.10
CA VAL A 23 -32.30 2.14 -12.10
C VAL A 23 -31.81 1.86 -13.52
N THR A 24 -30.50 1.88 -13.79
CA THR A 24 -29.96 1.72 -15.15
C THR A 24 -28.54 1.13 -15.11
N ALA A 25 -28.15 0.38 -16.14
CA ALA A 25 -26.82 -0.23 -16.30
C ALA A 25 -25.65 0.77 -16.51
N SER A 26 -25.85 2.06 -16.25
CA SER A 26 -24.84 3.14 -16.45
C SER A 26 -23.96 3.40 -15.21
N GLY A 27 -24.04 2.57 -14.18
CA GLY A 27 -23.29 2.74 -12.93
C GLY A 27 -23.85 3.86 -12.04
N HIS A 28 -23.24 4.02 -10.86
CA HIS A 28 -23.63 5.07 -9.93
C HIS A 28 -23.01 6.43 -10.30
N LYS A 29 -23.82 7.49 -10.17
CA LYS A 29 -23.41 8.88 -10.37
C LYS A 29 -23.64 9.70 -9.11
N ALA A 30 -22.64 10.47 -8.69
CA ALA A 30 -22.71 11.29 -7.49
C ALA A 30 -23.62 12.49 -7.71
N ALA A 31 -23.75 12.97 -8.94
CA ALA A 31 -24.71 14.00 -9.32
C ALA A 31 -26.18 13.63 -9.04
N ASP A 32 -26.50 12.34 -8.94
CA ASP A 32 -27.86 11.85 -8.60
C ASP A 32 -28.10 11.83 -7.07
N TRP A 33 -27.05 12.06 -6.28
CA TRP A 33 -27.11 12.03 -4.82
C TRP A 33 -27.30 13.43 -4.26
N LYS A 34 -27.79 13.50 -3.02
CA LYS A 34 -27.97 14.77 -2.31
C LYS A 34 -26.65 15.25 -1.67
N LEU A 35 -25.71 15.71 -2.50
CA LEU A 35 -24.36 16.10 -2.05
C LEU A 35 -24.35 17.30 -1.08
N ASP A 36 -25.35 18.17 -1.13
CA ASP A 36 -25.51 19.30 -0.19
C ASP A 36 -25.92 18.90 1.23
N SER A 37 -26.41 17.67 1.42
CA SER A 37 -26.90 17.21 2.72
C SER A 37 -26.49 15.76 2.97
N PRO A 38 -25.27 15.53 3.49
CA PRO A 38 -24.86 14.19 3.90
C PRO A 38 -25.78 13.66 5.00
N ASP A 39 -26.20 12.40 4.87
CA ASP A 39 -27.00 11.70 5.89
C ASP A 39 -26.20 11.48 7.18
N TRP A 40 -24.89 11.28 7.06
CA TRP A 40 -23.99 11.12 8.19
C TRP A 40 -22.59 11.62 7.87
N THR A 41 -21.86 12.07 8.89
CA THR A 41 -20.47 12.51 8.78
C THR A 41 -19.68 11.95 9.95
N GLY A 42 -18.46 11.50 9.69
CA GLY A 42 -17.60 10.96 10.73
C GLY A 42 -16.21 10.62 10.24
N ARG A 43 -15.58 9.67 10.91
CA ARG A 43 -14.24 9.16 10.61
C ARG A 43 -14.34 7.79 9.95
N MET A 44 -13.48 7.56 8.98
CA MET A 44 -13.31 6.26 8.32
C MET A 44 -12.00 5.64 8.77
N ARG A 45 -12.01 4.33 9.03
CA ARG A 45 -10.81 3.51 9.26
C ARG A 45 -10.82 2.31 8.33
N LEU A 46 -9.72 2.06 7.65
CA LEU A 46 -9.49 0.84 6.88
C LEU A 46 -8.63 -0.10 7.73
N VAL A 47 -9.17 -1.26 8.07
CA VAL A 47 -8.55 -2.28 8.90
C VAL A 47 -8.24 -3.50 8.05
N SER A 48 -7.00 -3.99 8.09
CA SER A 48 -6.60 -5.29 7.57
C SER A 48 -6.78 -6.35 8.65
N LYS A 49 -7.40 -7.46 8.27
CA LYS A 49 -7.61 -8.68 9.07
C LYS A 49 -7.03 -9.85 8.28
N GLY A 50 -5.73 -10.08 8.43
CA GLY A 50 -5.01 -11.07 7.62
C GLY A 50 -5.16 -10.78 6.12
N LYS A 51 -5.90 -11.63 5.40
CA LYS A 51 -6.13 -11.51 3.96
C LYS A 51 -7.33 -10.63 3.58
N LYS A 52 -8.15 -10.23 4.55
CA LYS A 52 -9.39 -9.47 4.34
C LYS A 52 -9.20 -8.02 4.75
N LEU A 53 -9.98 -7.13 4.14
CA LEU A 53 -10.08 -5.73 4.54
C LEU A 53 -11.46 -5.45 5.14
N GLU A 54 -11.52 -4.55 6.12
CA GLU A 54 -12.75 -4.09 6.74
C GLU A 54 -12.69 -2.57 6.84
N LEU A 55 -13.58 -1.89 6.10
CA LEU A 55 -13.76 -0.45 6.21
C LEU A 55 -14.79 -0.18 7.31
N CYS A 56 -14.36 0.51 8.36
CA CYS A 56 -15.17 0.92 9.50
C CYS A 56 -15.49 2.41 9.39
N LEU A 57 -16.76 2.74 9.61
CA LEU A 57 -17.22 4.11 9.77
C LEU A 57 -17.54 4.33 11.24
N ASP A 58 -16.90 5.31 11.86
CA ASP A 58 -17.06 5.62 13.26
C ASP A 58 -17.28 7.12 13.48
N ASP A 59 -18.04 7.45 14.52
CA ASP A 59 -18.30 8.83 14.86
C ASP A 59 -17.03 9.52 15.38
N LYS A 60 -16.74 10.72 14.86
CA LYS A 60 -15.51 11.45 15.16
C LYS A 60 -15.40 11.80 16.65
N SER A 61 -16.53 12.10 17.29
CA SER A 61 -16.60 12.61 18.67
C SER A 61 -16.65 11.50 19.71
N THR A 62 -17.49 10.49 19.48
CA THR A 62 -17.74 9.40 20.44
C THR A 62 -16.90 8.15 20.16
N GLY A 63 -16.40 7.99 18.93
CA GLY A 63 -15.75 6.76 18.47
C GLY A 63 -16.71 5.59 18.28
N GLN A 64 -18.03 5.82 18.36
CA GLN A 64 -19.02 4.78 18.16
C GLN A 64 -19.03 4.31 16.71
N LEU A 65 -18.99 2.99 16.50
CA LEU A 65 -19.08 2.38 15.18
C LEU A 65 -20.49 2.63 14.61
N TYR A 66 -20.54 3.26 13.45
CA TYR A 66 -21.76 3.47 12.68
C TYR A 66 -22.05 2.28 11.76
N ALA A 67 -21.07 1.87 10.96
CA ALA A 67 -21.22 0.75 10.03
C ALA A 67 -19.88 0.12 9.63
N LYS A 68 -19.96 -1.09 9.08
CA LYS A 68 -18.81 -1.84 8.55
C LYS A 68 -19.07 -2.25 7.11
N ALA A 69 -18.03 -2.19 6.29
CA ALA A 69 -18.00 -2.73 4.94
C ALA A 69 -16.84 -3.73 4.85
N PRO A 70 -17.11 -5.04 4.97
CA PRO A 70 -16.10 -6.06 4.74
C PRO A 70 -15.80 -6.19 3.24
N ILE A 71 -14.53 -6.14 2.89
CA ILE A 71 -14.00 -6.23 1.53
C ILE A 71 -13.19 -7.53 1.45
N ASP A 72 -13.80 -8.57 0.86
CA ASP A 72 -13.19 -9.89 0.76
C ASP A 72 -12.20 -9.98 -0.42
N SER A 73 -12.47 -9.25 -1.50
CA SER A 73 -11.62 -9.15 -2.69
C SER A 73 -11.83 -7.82 -3.39
N LEU A 74 -10.82 -7.35 -4.13
CA LEU A 74 -10.92 -6.15 -4.95
C LEU A 74 -12.02 -6.28 -6.02
N GLU A 75 -12.26 -7.49 -6.52
CA GLU A 75 -13.33 -7.83 -7.48
C GLU A 75 -14.74 -7.90 -6.85
N SER A 76 -14.86 -7.84 -5.53
CA SER A 76 -16.13 -8.10 -4.84
C SER A 76 -17.15 -6.94 -4.94
N HIS A 77 -16.87 -5.87 -5.69
CA HIS A 77 -17.74 -4.67 -5.83
C HIS A 77 -18.19 -4.08 -4.47
N ALA A 78 -17.47 -4.38 -3.38
CA ALA A 78 -17.80 -3.87 -2.04
C ALA A 78 -17.54 -2.37 -1.94
N ILE A 79 -16.61 -1.88 -2.75
CA ILE A 79 -16.33 -0.47 -2.99
C ILE A 79 -16.30 -0.25 -4.50
N GLU A 80 -17.17 0.62 -5.00
CA GLU A 80 -17.22 0.99 -6.41
C GLU A 80 -16.98 2.50 -6.55
N ALA A 81 -16.09 2.91 -7.46
CA ALA A 81 -15.88 4.31 -7.75
C ALA A 81 -17.02 4.84 -8.64
N VAL A 82 -17.48 6.05 -8.33
CA VAL A 82 -18.54 6.72 -9.09
C VAL A 82 -17.99 7.22 -10.44
N VAL A 83 -18.81 7.15 -11.50
CA VAL A 83 -18.38 7.44 -12.88
C VAL A 83 -18.03 8.92 -13.11
N ASP A 84 -18.78 9.86 -12.52
CA ASP A 84 -18.62 11.30 -12.74
C ASP A 84 -17.62 11.97 -11.78
N SER A 85 -17.19 11.29 -10.72
CA SER A 85 -16.32 11.88 -9.70
C SER A 85 -15.44 10.85 -9.01
N SER A 86 -14.14 11.16 -8.95
CA SER A 86 -13.16 10.35 -8.20
C SER A 86 -13.23 10.54 -6.68
N ARG A 87 -14.02 11.50 -6.17
CA ARG A 87 -14.14 11.79 -4.73
C ARG A 87 -15.23 10.96 -4.05
N TYR A 88 -16.09 10.33 -4.83
CA TYR A 88 -17.24 9.59 -4.33
C TYR A 88 -17.12 8.12 -4.70
N PHE A 89 -17.58 7.28 -3.79
CA PHE A 89 -17.59 5.83 -3.91
C PHE A 89 -18.93 5.30 -3.44
N VAL A 90 -19.32 4.13 -3.91
CA VAL A 90 -20.41 3.35 -3.36
C VAL A 90 -19.81 2.28 -2.49
N LEU A 91 -20.26 2.21 -1.23
CA LEU A 91 -19.89 1.19 -0.27
C LEU A 91 -21.07 0.24 -0.06
N GLN A 92 -20.78 -1.06 -0.08
CA GLN A 92 -21.68 -2.07 0.43
C GLN A 92 -21.43 -2.28 1.93
N LEU A 93 -22.28 -1.68 2.76
CA LEU A 93 -22.28 -1.92 4.20
C LEU A 93 -22.91 -3.28 4.50
N ARG A 94 -22.39 -3.96 5.52
CA ARG A 94 -22.97 -5.19 6.08
C ARG A 94 -23.37 -4.93 7.53
N SER A 95 -24.63 -5.17 7.83
CA SER A 95 -25.15 -5.17 9.20
C SER A 95 -24.79 -6.48 9.90
N ASP A 96 -24.74 -6.45 11.24
CA ASP A 96 -24.56 -7.63 12.09
C ASP A 96 -25.64 -8.71 11.83
N THR A 97 -26.84 -8.28 11.44
CA THR A 97 -27.96 -9.16 11.06
C THR A 97 -27.80 -9.80 9.66
N GLY A 98 -26.64 -9.66 9.00
CA GLY A 98 -26.35 -10.24 7.69
C GLY A 98 -26.99 -9.53 6.49
N LYS A 99 -27.73 -8.43 6.72
CA LYS A 99 -28.30 -7.60 5.64
C LYS A 99 -27.22 -6.68 5.06
N SER A 100 -27.16 -6.60 3.73
CA SER A 100 -26.30 -5.65 3.02
C SER A 100 -27.10 -4.43 2.56
N ALA A 101 -26.51 -3.25 2.64
CA ALA A 101 -27.07 -2.00 2.12
C ALA A 101 -25.98 -1.24 1.37
N PHE A 102 -26.37 -0.52 0.32
CA PHE A 102 -25.45 0.33 -0.42
C PHE A 102 -25.59 1.78 0.05
N VAL A 103 -24.46 2.45 0.25
CA VAL A 103 -24.38 3.86 0.62
C VAL A 103 -23.32 4.56 -0.20
N GLY A 104 -23.44 5.87 -0.34
CA GLY A 104 -22.44 6.71 -0.98
C GLY A 104 -21.45 7.18 0.07
N LEU A 105 -20.16 7.00 -0.17
CA LEU A 105 -19.06 7.59 0.58
C LEU A 105 -18.51 8.76 -0.23
N GLY A 106 -18.31 9.90 0.42
CA GLY A 106 -17.60 11.04 -0.16
C GLY A 106 -16.48 11.51 0.74
N PHE A 107 -15.42 11.98 0.10
CA PHE A 107 -14.30 12.66 0.74
C PHE A 107 -14.38 14.17 0.53
N ALA A 108 -13.89 14.94 1.49
CA ALA A 108 -13.74 16.39 1.34
C ALA A 108 -12.79 16.69 0.18
N ASP A 109 -11.60 16.07 0.20
CA ASP A 109 -10.56 16.26 -0.81
C ASP A 109 -10.37 15.04 -1.72
N ARG A 110 -9.84 15.29 -2.91
CA ARG A 110 -9.48 14.25 -3.88
C ARG A 110 -8.25 13.46 -3.44
N SER A 111 -7.32 14.06 -2.69
CA SER A 111 -6.17 13.34 -2.13
C SER A 111 -6.60 12.19 -1.24
N ASP A 112 -7.61 12.42 -0.38
CA ASP A 112 -8.09 11.39 0.54
C ASP A 112 -8.74 10.21 -0.19
N SER A 113 -9.48 10.49 -1.27
CA SER A 113 -10.04 9.45 -2.14
C SER A 113 -8.96 8.65 -2.88
N PHE A 114 -7.83 9.29 -3.20
CA PHE A 114 -6.71 8.63 -3.84
C PHE A 114 -5.99 7.70 -2.86
N ASP A 115 -5.76 8.16 -1.63
CA ASP A 115 -5.15 7.36 -0.57
C ASP A 115 -5.94 6.09 -0.28
N LEU A 116 -7.29 6.15 -0.29
CA LEU A 116 -8.13 4.96 -0.15
C LEU A 116 -7.84 3.95 -1.27
N ASN A 117 -7.81 4.38 -2.53
CA ASN A 117 -7.55 3.48 -3.66
C ASN A 117 -6.16 2.84 -3.57
N VAL A 118 -5.15 3.63 -3.23
CA VAL A 118 -3.77 3.14 -3.08
C VAL A 118 -3.69 2.13 -1.93
N ALA A 119 -4.29 2.44 -0.78
CA ALA A 119 -4.30 1.55 0.38
C ALA A 119 -4.99 0.20 0.08
N LEU A 120 -6.10 0.23 -0.67
CA LEU A 120 -6.77 -1.00 -1.12
C LEU A 120 -5.87 -1.82 -2.04
N GLN A 121 -5.31 -1.20 -3.08
CA GLN A 121 -4.45 -1.88 -4.06
C GLN A 121 -3.17 -2.46 -3.43
N ASP A 122 -2.52 -1.69 -2.55
CA ASP A 122 -1.29 -2.11 -1.88
C ASP A 122 -1.51 -3.34 -0.99
N HIS A 123 -2.62 -3.37 -0.25
CA HIS A 123 -2.98 -4.52 0.57
C HIS A 123 -3.21 -5.77 -0.28
N PHE A 124 -4.03 -5.70 -1.33
CA PHE A 124 -4.29 -6.88 -2.17
C PHE A 124 -3.04 -7.35 -2.93
N ARG A 125 -2.18 -6.43 -3.35
CA ARG A 125 -0.88 -6.77 -3.94
C ARG A 125 0.03 -7.49 -2.94
N SER A 126 0.06 -7.02 -1.69
CA SER A 126 0.83 -7.65 -0.62
C SER A 126 0.31 -9.06 -0.31
N VAL A 127 -1.02 -9.23 -0.22
CA VAL A 127 -1.65 -10.54 -0.02
C VAL A 127 -1.34 -11.51 -1.17
N GLN A 128 -1.39 -11.06 -2.43
CA GLN A 128 -1.03 -11.89 -3.59
C GLN A 128 0.44 -12.34 -3.53
N LYS A 129 1.34 -11.43 -3.14
CA LYS A 129 2.77 -11.73 -3.02
C LYS A 129 3.06 -12.73 -1.90
N GLU A 130 2.38 -12.62 -0.77
CA GLU A 130 2.50 -13.59 0.34
C GLU A 130 2.03 -14.99 -0.08
N VAL A 131 0.95 -15.08 -0.86
CA VAL A 131 0.47 -16.36 -1.41
C VAL A 131 1.49 -16.97 -2.38
N GLU A 132 2.15 -16.16 -3.20
CA GLU A 132 3.19 -16.63 -4.12
C GLU A 132 4.43 -17.13 -3.37
N ILE A 133 4.86 -16.43 -2.31
CA ILE A 133 6.00 -16.83 -1.47
C ILE A 133 5.71 -18.14 -0.74
N ASP A 134 4.48 -18.34 -0.24
CA ASP A 134 4.06 -19.61 0.39
C ASP A 134 3.98 -20.77 -0.62
N ASN A 135 3.74 -20.48 -1.90
CA ASN A 135 3.73 -21.48 -2.99
C ASN A 135 5.11 -21.72 -3.62
N THR A 136 6.17 -21.01 -3.20
CA THR A 136 7.54 -21.42 -3.55
C THR A 136 7.94 -22.61 -2.68
N PRO A 137 8.46 -23.72 -3.24
CA PRO A 137 8.89 -24.85 -2.43
C PRO A 137 9.95 -24.35 -1.46
N LYS A 138 9.67 -24.50 -0.16
CA LYS A 138 10.56 -24.20 0.96
C LYS A 138 11.97 -24.65 0.60
N LEU A 139 12.81 -23.70 0.18
CA LEU A 139 14.19 -23.97 -0.16
C LEU A 139 14.85 -24.38 1.14
N ASP A 140 15.07 -25.68 1.32
CA ASP A 140 15.72 -26.24 2.50
C ASP A 140 17.20 -25.81 2.43
N LEU A 141 17.49 -24.62 2.94
CA LEU A 141 18.82 -24.03 3.02
C LEU A 141 19.61 -24.58 4.23
N GLY A 142 19.12 -25.65 4.86
CA GLY A 142 19.88 -26.42 5.83
C GLY A 142 20.99 -27.19 5.13
N PHE A 143 22.22 -27.08 5.62
CA PHE A 143 23.31 -27.94 5.16
C PHE A 143 22.89 -29.41 5.34
N LYS A 144 22.99 -30.20 4.28
CA LYS A 144 22.83 -31.64 4.38
C LYS A 144 23.96 -32.22 5.25
N GLU A 145 23.59 -33.15 6.13
CA GLU A 145 24.47 -33.78 7.11
C GLU A 145 25.75 -34.30 6.43
N GLY A 146 26.88 -33.62 6.63
CA GLY A 146 28.19 -34.02 6.09
C GLY A 146 28.98 -32.95 5.32
N GLN A 147 28.39 -31.80 4.97
CA GLN A 147 29.12 -30.75 4.25
C GLN A 147 29.87 -29.81 5.22
N THR A 148 31.18 -30.01 5.36
CA THR A 148 32.06 -29.21 6.24
C THR A 148 32.59 -27.97 5.51
N ILE A 149 32.29 -26.78 6.05
CA ILE A 149 32.86 -25.51 5.55
C ILE A 149 34.28 -25.36 6.11
N THR A 150 35.30 -25.47 5.25
CA THR A 150 36.68 -25.14 5.63
C THR A 150 36.85 -23.62 5.65
N VAL A 151 36.93 -23.03 6.85
CA VAL A 151 37.26 -21.61 7.03
C VAL A 151 38.78 -21.48 7.23
N LYS A 152 39.49 -20.90 6.26
CA LYS A 152 40.90 -20.51 6.44
C LYS A 152 40.98 -19.16 7.13
N ILE A 153 41.09 -19.18 8.46
CA ILE A 153 41.40 -18.00 9.29
C ILE A 153 42.91 -17.75 9.22
N GLY A 154 43.32 -16.67 8.54
CA GLY A 154 44.71 -16.25 8.45
C GLY A 154 45.13 -15.41 9.66
N ASN A 155 46.04 -15.95 10.48
CA ASN A 155 46.70 -15.21 11.55
C ASN A 155 47.63 -14.13 10.96
N LYS A 156 47.29 -12.85 11.15
CA LYS A 156 48.26 -11.75 11.02
C LYS A 156 48.84 -11.43 12.38
N THR A 157 50.08 -11.84 12.63
CA THR A 157 50.94 -11.22 13.65
C THR A 157 52.34 -10.94 13.10
N THR A 158 52.71 -9.66 13.22
CA THR A 158 54.05 -9.05 13.37
C THR A 158 55.10 -9.16 12.27
N THR A 159 55.58 -7.99 11.80
CA THR A 159 57.00 -7.58 11.95
C THR A 159 57.18 -6.08 11.59
N PRO A 160 58.20 -5.39 12.14
CA PRO A 160 58.30 -3.93 12.21
C PRO A 160 59.16 -3.29 11.10
N ARG A 161 58.83 -2.02 10.81
CA ARG A 161 59.58 -0.88 10.22
C ARG A 161 60.96 -1.16 9.55
N PRO A 162 61.16 -0.59 8.35
CA PRO A 162 62.16 0.49 8.20
C PRO A 162 61.57 1.79 7.59
N LYS A 163 61.96 2.96 8.13
CA LYS A 163 62.07 4.24 7.39
C LYS A 163 63.57 4.38 7.03
N PRO A 164 64.06 5.28 6.14
CA PRO A 164 63.43 6.51 5.61
C PRO A 164 63.72 6.83 4.11
N ALA A 165 63.04 7.83 3.55
CA ALA A 165 63.65 8.84 2.66
C ALA A 165 62.66 9.99 2.42
N SER A 166 63.15 11.21 2.60
CA SER A 166 62.46 12.48 2.41
C SER A 166 62.43 12.93 0.95
N SER A 167 61.33 13.52 0.50
CA SER A 167 61.26 14.60 -0.52
C SER A 167 59.77 14.92 -0.72
N SER A 168 59.27 16.03 -0.15
CA SER A 168 59.14 17.33 -0.82
C SER A 168 58.15 17.32 -1.98
N GLY A 169 57.11 18.16 -1.89
CA GLY A 169 56.31 18.59 -3.04
C GLY A 169 54.86 18.11 -2.96
N GLY A 170 53.94 19.06 -2.75
CA GLY A 170 52.50 18.78 -2.80
C GLY A 170 52.00 18.45 -4.20
N VAL A 171 50.77 17.94 -4.29
CA VAL A 171 49.78 18.21 -5.34
C VAL A 171 48.51 17.41 -5.02
N VAL A 172 47.37 18.09 -5.18
CA VAL A 172 45.99 17.58 -5.25
C VAL A 172 45.84 16.24 -6.02
N PRO A 173 45.07 15.26 -5.53
CA PRO A 173 44.62 14.16 -6.38
C PRO A 173 43.40 14.60 -7.21
N LEU A 174 43.70 14.84 -8.49
CA LEU A 174 42.85 15.02 -9.65
C LEU A 174 41.75 13.93 -9.75
N LEU A 175 40.47 14.33 -9.71
CA LEU A 175 39.35 13.47 -10.09
C LEU A 175 39.36 13.24 -11.61
N PRO A 176 39.16 12.00 -12.11
CA PRO A 176 39.11 11.72 -13.54
C PRO A 176 37.84 12.34 -14.18
N PRO A 177 37.94 12.91 -15.40
CA PRO A 177 36.82 13.53 -16.09
C PRO A 177 35.82 12.47 -16.65
N PRO A 178 34.53 12.83 -16.79
CA PRO A 178 33.50 11.94 -17.32
C PRO A 178 33.68 11.67 -18.82
N PRO A 179 33.24 10.49 -19.31
CA PRO A 179 33.42 10.06 -20.69
C PRO A 179 32.63 10.91 -21.70
N SER A 180 33.31 11.24 -22.80
CA SER A 180 32.85 12.06 -23.93
C SER A 180 31.72 11.38 -24.73
N SER A 181 30.70 12.18 -25.06
CA SER A 181 29.62 11.91 -26.00
C SER A 181 30.13 11.71 -27.43
N SER A 182 29.87 10.54 -28.02
CA SER A 182 30.16 10.26 -29.44
C SER A 182 29.01 10.72 -30.34
N ASN A 183 29.37 11.65 -31.20
CA ASN A 183 28.57 12.29 -32.24
C ASN A 183 28.25 11.27 -33.36
N ARG A 184 26.98 11.17 -33.77
CA ARG A 184 26.51 10.33 -34.88
C ARG A 184 26.36 11.21 -36.14
N ILE A 185 27.20 10.97 -37.14
CA ILE A 185 27.03 11.42 -38.55
C ILE A 185 27.71 10.32 -39.41
N ARG A 186 27.19 9.72 -40.49
CA ARG A 186 26.57 10.17 -41.77
C ARG A 186 25.87 8.95 -42.43
N ASN A 187 24.71 9.10 -43.06
CA ASN A 187 24.44 9.34 -44.49
C ASN A 187 24.88 8.23 -45.48
N THR A 188 23.89 7.58 -46.08
CA THR A 188 23.81 7.23 -47.51
C THR A 188 22.36 7.36 -47.94
#